data_AF-A0A9D8KZQ5-F1
#
_entry.id   AF-A0A9D8KZQ5-F1
#
_cell.length_a   1.000
_cell.length_b   1.000
_cell.length_c   1.000
_cell.angle_alpha   90.00
_cell.angle_beta   90.00
_cell.angle_gamma   90.00
#
_symmetry.space_group_name_H-M   'P 1'
#
loop_
_entity.id
_entity.type
_entity.pdbx_description
1 polymer ?
#
loop_
_entity_poly.entity_id
_entity_poly.type
_entity_poly.pdbx_seq_one_letter_code
_entity_poly.pdbx_strand_id
1 'polypeptide(L)' 'DASGKQSKLGTYVQAGVESVTVGSDGLYLNLKGLGTAPLDYVLRVS' A
#
# COMPACT_ATOMS: atom_id res chain seq x y z
N ASP A 1 38.31 -3.78 0.41
CA ASP A 1 37.48 -2.62 0.82
C ASP A 1 36.02 -3.04 0.75
N ALA A 2 35.19 -2.70 1.74
CA ALA A 2 33.81 -3.19 1.83
C ALA A 2 32.85 -2.19 2.49
N SER A 3 33.12 -0.89 2.33
CA SER A 3 32.39 0.18 3.04
C SER A 3 31.10 0.61 2.35
N GLY A 4 30.25 -0.35 1.95
CA GLY A 4 28.90 -0.05 1.47
C GLY A 4 27.99 0.37 2.63
N LYS A 5 27.36 1.56 2.54
CA LYS A 5 26.37 2.01 3.53
C LYS A 5 25.06 1.25 3.34
N GLN A 6 24.68 0.43 4.30
CA GLN A 6 23.36 -0.21 4.32
C GLN A 6 22.28 0.84 4.60
N SER A 7 21.18 0.79 3.86
CA SER A 7 19.99 1.61 4.09
C SER A 7 18.73 0.75 4.02
N LYS A 8 17.67 1.18 4.71
CA LYS A 8 16.36 0.53 4.64
C LYS A 8 15.56 1.16 3.50
N LEU A 9 15.07 0.34 2.59
CA LEU A 9 14.21 0.78 1.50
C LEU A 9 12.74 0.61 1.90
N GLY A 10 11.89 1.54 1.46
CA GLY A 10 10.44 1.36 1.52
C GLY A 10 10.02 0.25 0.56
N THR A 11 9.24 -0.71 1.04
CA THR A 11 8.69 -1.80 0.24
C THR A 11 7.24 -1.51 -0.08
N TYR A 12 6.88 -1.55 -1.36
CA TYR A 12 5.52 -1.35 -1.85
C TYR A 12 5.05 -2.62 -2.54
N VAL A 13 3.83 -3.06 -2.23
CA VAL A 13 3.24 -4.28 -2.78
C VAL A 13 2.10 -3.91 -3.72
N GLN A 14 2.11 -4.50 -4.91
CA GLN A 14 1.00 -4.39 -5.85
C GLN A 14 -0.07 -5.43 -5.49
N ALA A 15 -1.33 -4.99 -5.44
CA ALA A 15 -2.48 -5.86 -5.21
C ALA A 15 -3.66 -5.40 -6.06
N GLY A 16 -4.51 -6.35 -6.43
CA GLY A 16 -5.81 -6.03 -7.03
C GLY A 16 -6.76 -5.44 -5.99
N VAL A 17 -7.51 -4.42 -6.39
CA VAL A 17 -8.61 -3.86 -5.59
C VAL A 17 -9.85 -4.70 -5.86
N GLU A 18 -10.41 -5.32 -4.82
CA GLU A 18 -11.60 -6.15 -4.94
C GLU A 18 -12.88 -5.34 -4.77
N SER A 19 -12.86 -4.35 -3.89
CA SER A 19 -13.98 -3.45 -3.64
C SER A 19 -13.54 -2.19 -2.90
N VAL A 20 -14.45 -1.23 -2.79
CA VAL A 20 -14.28 0.01 -2.01
C VAL A 20 -15.34 0.06 -0.92
N THR A 21 -14.92 0.45 0.28
CA THR A 21 -15.82 0.69 1.43
C THR A 21 -15.83 2.19 1.75
N VAL A 22 -17.02 2.74 2.00
CA VAL A 22 -17.19 4.10 2.51
C VAL A 22 -17.42 4.03 4.02
N GLY A 23 -16.45 4.52 4.80
CA GLY A 23 -16.55 4.65 6.25
C GLY A 23 -16.95 6.07 6.68
N SER A 24 -17.16 6.27 7.98
CA SER A 24 -17.39 7.60 8.56
C SER A 24 -16.24 8.58 8.26
N ASP A 25 -15.03 8.05 8.09
CA ASP A 25 -13.79 8.82 8.01
C ASP A 25 -13.21 8.83 6.59
N GLY A 26 -13.92 8.27 5.60
CA GLY A 26 -13.54 8.35 4.19
C GLY A 26 -13.56 7.01 3.43
N LEU A 27 -12.77 6.96 2.36
CA LEU A 27 -12.73 5.83 1.42
C LEU A 27 -11.61 4.84 1.76
N TYR A 28 -11.97 3.58 1.76
CA TYR A 28 -11.06 2.46 2.02
C TYR A 28 -11.09 1.47 0.86
N LEU A 29 -9.92 0.95 0.50
CA LEU A 29 -9.74 -0.07 -0.53
C LEU A 29 -9.59 -1.44 0.12
N ASN A 30 -10.38 -2.41 -0.34
CA ASN A 30 -10.24 -3.80 0.04
C ASN A 30 -9.31 -4.48 -0.97
N LEU A 31 -8.10 -4.78 -0.52
CA LEU A 31 -6.99 -5.29 -1.32
C LEU A 31 -6.90 -6.81 -1.18
N LYS A 32 -6.89 -7.50 -2.33
CA LYS A 32 -6.86 -8.96 -2.40
C LYS A 32 -5.70 -9.54 -1.59
N GLY A 33 -6.02 -10.27 -0.53
CA GLY A 33 -5.05 -10.94 0.35
C GLY A 33 -4.21 -10.04 1.26
N LEU A 34 -4.42 -8.71 1.21
CA LEU A 34 -3.69 -7.74 2.05
C LEU A 34 -4.59 -7.05 3.10
N GLY A 35 -5.90 -7.19 2.98
CA GLY A 35 -6.86 -6.54 3.88
C GLY A 35 -7.28 -5.16 3.37
N THR A 36 -7.55 -4.24 4.28
CA THR A 36 -8.11 -2.92 3.96
C THR A 36 -7.08 -1.82 4.19
N ALA A 37 -6.96 -0.89 3.24
CA ALA A 37 -6.08 0.27 3.34
C ALA A 37 -6.83 1.57 2.98
N PRO A 38 -6.52 2.71 3.62
CA PRO A 38 -7.06 4.00 3.22
C PRO A 38 -6.52 4.40 1.84
N LEU A 39 -7.26 5.22 1.11
CA LEU A 39 -6.84 5.71 -0.21
C LEU A 39 -5.47 6.41 -0.18
N ASP A 40 -5.17 7.13 0.91
CA ASP A 40 -3.92 7.88 1.08
C ASP A 40 -2.65 7.01 1.14
N TYR A 41 -2.80 5.69 1.34
CA TYR A 41 -1.67 4.75 1.38
C TYR A 41 -1.31 4.21 -0.01
N VAL A 42 -2.04 4.60 -1.06
CA VAL A 42 -1.79 4.17 -2.43
C VAL A 42 -0.69 5.01 -3.06
N LEU A 43 0.39 4.35 -3.50
CA LEU A 43 1.47 5.03 -4.22
C LEU A 43 1.07 5.45 -5.64
N ARG A 44 0.38 4.56 -6.37
CA ARG A 44 -0.13 4.78 -7.73
C ARG A 44 -1.08 3.68 -8.17
N VAL A 45 -1.82 3.95 -9.24
CA VAL A 45 -2.54 2.94 -10.03
C VAL A 45 -1.75 2.70 -11.32
N SER A 46 -1.61 1.44 -11.73
CA SER A 46 -0.82 0.99 -12.89
C SER A 46 -1.62 0.06 -13.79
#